data_AF-A0A2W6D5V0-F1
#
_entry.id   AF-A0A2W6D5V0-F1
#
_cell.length_a   1.000
_cell.length_b   1.000
_cell.length_c   1.000
_cell.angle_alpha   90.00
_cell.angle_beta   90.00
_cell.angle_gamma   90.00
#
_symmetry.space_group_name_H-M   'P 1'
#
loop_
_entity.id
_entity.type
_entity.pdbx_description
1 polymer ?
#
loop_
_entity_poly.entity_id
_entity_poly.type
_entity_poly.pdbx_seq_one_letter_code
_entity_poly.pdbx_strand_id
1 'polypeptide(L)'
;MGRGPPGRRVSFRGRAPGIRPMTRRRTRCRSGHRIRRRAYLVAAILALTLLSGACGIPASSAPQALSRGNVPFGLLSPSATSPRANPSRPQAATVVYLLQAGHLVPTVRSVDAPLSLQKVLGALVQGPTDSETTSGLQSAISSQAQLTATGVSGGVATIDLGRAFGRIGGREQILAVAQVIFTVTNLPSVTGVTFTDAGQPVDAPAGDGTLTSGPLVRQDFATLAPP
;
A
#
# COMPACT_ATOMS: atom_id res chain seq x y z
N MET A 1 -55.90 -19.48 -29.92
CA MET A 1 -57.09 -18.60 -29.93
C MET A 1 -57.09 -17.80 -28.64
N GLY A 2 -57.28 -16.48 -28.70
CA GLY A 2 -57.32 -15.61 -27.51
C GLY A 2 -56.79 -14.21 -27.78
N ARG A 3 -57.43 -13.45 -28.68
CA ARG A 3 -57.18 -12.03 -28.92
C ARG A 3 -57.98 -11.21 -27.90
N GLY A 4 -57.32 -10.33 -27.14
CA GLY A 4 -57.94 -9.29 -26.31
C GLY A 4 -57.71 -7.89 -26.92
N PRO A 5 -58.69 -6.95 -26.85
CA PRO A 5 -58.75 -5.77 -27.73
C PRO A 5 -58.09 -4.50 -27.15
N PRO A 6 -57.91 -3.44 -27.97
CA PRO A 6 -57.27 -2.18 -27.57
C PRO A 6 -58.28 -1.04 -27.30
N GLY A 7 -57.86 -0.07 -26.48
CA GLY A 7 -58.53 1.23 -26.30
C GLY A 7 -57.96 1.96 -25.08
N ARG A 8 -57.90 3.29 -24.97
CA ARG A 8 -58.34 4.38 -25.84
C ARG A 8 -57.79 5.69 -25.24
N ARG A 9 -57.22 6.54 -26.10
CA ARG A 9 -57.24 8.02 -26.16
C ARG A 9 -56.81 8.93 -24.97
N VAL A 10 -55.83 9.78 -25.30
CA VAL A 10 -55.80 11.27 -25.35
C VAL A 10 -56.27 12.10 -24.14
N SER A 11 -55.38 12.99 -23.66
CA SER A 11 -55.72 14.41 -23.46
C SER A 11 -54.49 15.33 -23.41
N PHE A 12 -54.35 16.14 -24.47
CA PHE A 12 -53.65 17.42 -24.50
C PHE A 12 -54.41 18.46 -23.66
N ARG A 13 -53.72 19.29 -22.88
CA ARG A 13 -54.10 20.63 -22.36
C ARG A 13 -52.95 21.11 -21.45
N GLY A 14 -52.43 22.32 -21.48
CA GLY A 14 -52.77 23.53 -22.21
C GLY A 14 -51.65 24.55 -21.99
N ARG A 15 -51.35 25.31 -23.04
CA ARG A 15 -50.40 26.42 -23.09
C ARG A 15 -51.11 27.69 -22.60
N ALA A 16 -50.55 28.37 -21.59
CA ALA A 16 -50.97 29.72 -21.22
C ALA A 16 -49.86 30.72 -21.56
N PRO A 17 -50.12 31.80 -22.32
CA PRO A 17 -49.16 32.86 -22.59
C PRO A 17 -49.30 33.98 -21.56
N GLY A 18 -48.28 34.17 -20.71
CA GLY A 18 -48.18 35.23 -19.73
C GLY A 18 -47.53 36.49 -20.31
N ILE A 19 -48.26 37.59 -20.22
CA ILE A 19 -48.04 38.91 -20.81
C ILE A 19 -46.78 39.61 -20.25
N ARG A 20 -46.08 40.34 -21.14
CA ARG A 20 -44.94 41.21 -20.84
C ARG A 20 -45.38 42.51 -20.13
N PRO A 21 -44.66 42.96 -19.09
CA PRO A 21 -44.59 44.38 -18.77
C PRO A 21 -43.26 44.99 -19.23
N MET A 22 -43.35 46.04 -20.03
CA MET A 22 -42.24 46.94 -20.35
C MET A 22 -41.77 47.64 -19.08
N THR A 23 -40.58 47.31 -18.59
CA THR A 23 -39.94 48.02 -17.48
C THR A 23 -39.05 49.14 -18.00
N ARG A 24 -39.43 50.34 -17.58
CA ARG A 24 -38.84 51.64 -17.89
C ARG A 24 -37.38 51.70 -17.41
N ARG A 25 -36.46 51.86 -18.35
CA ARG A 25 -35.02 52.04 -18.12
C ARG A 25 -34.79 53.33 -17.30
N ARG A 26 -34.39 53.19 -16.03
CA ARG A 26 -33.82 54.28 -15.23
C ARG A 26 -32.31 54.11 -15.20
N THR A 27 -31.62 54.88 -16.04
CA THR A 27 -30.17 55.09 -15.95
C THR A 27 -29.86 55.91 -14.69
N ARG A 28 -29.52 55.24 -13.60
CA ARG A 28 -28.88 55.88 -12.44
C ARG A 28 -27.37 55.79 -12.61
N CYS A 29 -26.76 56.92 -12.95
CA CYS A 29 -25.35 57.18 -12.65
C CYS A 29 -25.14 57.05 -11.13
N ARG A 30 -24.45 56.00 -10.71
CA ARG A 30 -23.82 55.91 -9.38
C ARG A 30 -22.34 55.62 -9.57
N SER A 31 -21.67 56.62 -10.10
CA SER A 31 -20.24 56.87 -9.99
C SER A 31 -19.86 57.09 -8.52
N GLY A 32 -18.69 56.59 -8.10
CA GLY A 32 -17.99 57.06 -6.91
C GLY A 32 -17.69 56.02 -5.82
N HIS A 33 -18.61 55.11 -5.48
CA HIS A 33 -18.47 54.30 -4.25
C HIS A 33 -17.95 52.86 -4.45
N ARG A 34 -18.03 52.30 -5.66
CA ARG A 34 -17.56 50.93 -5.95
C ARG A 34 -16.05 50.83 -6.16
N ILE A 35 -15.38 51.93 -6.53
CA ILE A 35 -13.94 51.93 -6.82
C ILE A 35 -13.12 51.92 -5.52
N ARG A 36 -13.55 52.70 -4.51
CA ARG A 36 -12.90 52.72 -3.19
C ARG A 36 -12.98 51.35 -2.49
N ARG A 37 -14.16 50.70 -2.50
CA ARG A 37 -14.33 49.34 -1.94
C ARG A 37 -13.51 48.25 -2.65
N ARG A 38 -13.31 48.37 -3.97
CA ARG A 38 -12.45 47.44 -4.73
C ARG A 38 -10.96 47.65 -4.43
N ALA A 39 -10.52 48.90 -4.23
CA ALA A 39 -9.15 49.18 -3.81
C ALA A 39 -8.82 48.60 -2.41
N TYR A 40 -9.75 48.69 -1.46
CA TYR A 40 -9.56 48.06 -0.14
C TYR A 40 -9.56 46.52 -0.19
N LEU A 41 -10.36 45.91 -1.07
CA LEU A 41 -10.35 44.46 -1.26
C LEU A 41 -9.08 43.95 -1.94
N VAL A 42 -8.53 44.69 -2.91
CA VAL A 42 -7.24 44.34 -3.55
C VAL A 42 -6.08 44.52 -2.57
N ALA A 43 -6.09 45.57 -1.74
CA ALA A 43 -5.10 45.76 -0.68
C ALA A 43 -5.17 44.67 0.41
N ALA A 44 -6.37 44.21 0.77
CA ALA A 44 -6.56 43.13 1.74
C ALA A 44 -6.07 41.76 1.21
N ILE A 45 -6.22 41.50 -0.10
CA ILE A 45 -5.71 40.26 -0.73
C ILE A 45 -4.17 40.29 -0.83
N LEU A 46 -3.56 41.43 -1.17
CA LEU A 46 -2.10 41.62 -1.19
C LEU A 46 -1.48 41.47 0.20
N ALA A 47 -2.16 41.91 1.26
CA ALA A 47 -1.72 41.72 2.64
C ALA A 47 -1.80 40.25 3.09
N LEU A 48 -2.76 39.47 2.57
CA LEU A 48 -2.94 38.06 2.94
C LEU A 48 -1.92 37.13 2.26
N THR A 49 -1.40 37.48 1.08
CA THR A 49 -0.40 36.68 0.36
C THR A 49 1.03 36.78 0.94
N LEU A 50 1.32 37.79 1.76
CA LEU A 50 2.63 37.94 2.43
C LEU A 50 2.81 37.03 3.66
N LEU A 51 1.80 36.25 4.05
CA LEU A 51 1.90 35.24 5.12
C LEU A 51 2.31 33.85 4.62
N SER A 52 2.93 33.77 3.44
CA SER A 52 3.62 32.56 2.97
C SER A 52 5.05 32.52 3.54
N GLY A 53 5.17 32.65 4.86
CA GLY A 53 6.40 32.36 5.58
C GLY A 53 6.47 30.87 5.84
N ALA A 54 6.95 30.12 4.85
CA ALA A 54 7.30 28.72 4.99
C ALA A 54 8.17 28.53 6.25
N CYS A 55 7.73 27.72 7.21
CA CYS A 55 8.62 27.08 8.16
C CYS A 55 9.48 26.04 7.41
N GLY A 56 10.39 26.52 6.56
CA GLY A 56 11.48 25.74 6.01
C GLY A 56 12.64 25.82 6.99
N ILE A 57 12.68 24.91 7.95
CA ILE A 57 13.87 24.74 8.80
C ILE A 57 14.92 24.08 7.90
N PRO A 58 16.06 24.73 7.58
CA PRO A 58 17.11 24.04 6.86
C PRO A 58 17.58 22.89 7.75
N ALA A 59 17.50 21.66 7.25
CA ALA A 59 18.07 20.52 7.93
C ALA A 59 19.58 20.75 8.04
N SER A 60 20.08 20.98 9.26
CA SER A 60 21.51 21.10 9.55
C SER A 60 22.20 19.78 9.19
N SER A 61 23.11 19.81 8.22
CA SER A 61 23.83 18.64 7.73
C SER A 61 24.98 18.16 8.63
N ALA A 62 25.14 18.73 9.84
CA ALA A 62 26.11 18.25 10.84
C ALA A 62 25.71 18.68 12.27
N PRO A 63 25.92 17.83 13.30
CA PRO A 63 25.74 18.22 14.69
C PRO A 63 26.82 19.23 15.10
N GLN A 64 26.43 20.45 15.48
CA GLN A 64 27.32 21.38 16.16
C GLN A 64 27.26 21.18 17.67
N ALA A 65 28.42 20.92 18.30
CA ALA A 65 28.54 20.85 19.74
C ALA A 65 28.41 22.26 20.34
N LEU A 66 27.40 22.47 21.18
CA LEU A 66 27.25 23.69 21.95
C LEU A 66 28.32 23.72 23.07
N SER A 67 29.12 24.79 23.10
CA SER A 67 30.12 25.00 24.14
C SER A 67 29.43 25.28 25.48
N ARG A 68 29.82 24.57 26.55
CA ARG A 68 29.13 24.49 27.85
C ARG A 68 29.10 25.79 28.68
N GLY A 69 29.54 26.91 28.12
CA GLY A 69 29.68 28.19 28.84
C GLY A 69 28.41 29.04 28.97
N ASN A 70 27.33 28.72 28.25
CA ASN A 70 26.17 29.62 28.08
C ASN A 70 24.83 29.09 28.64
N VAL A 71 24.84 28.22 29.66
CA VAL A 71 23.60 27.70 30.29
C VAL A 71 23.51 28.06 31.78
N PRO A 72 22.40 28.66 32.26
CA PRO A 72 22.20 28.98 33.68
C PRO A 72 22.24 27.74 34.58
N PHE A 73 22.79 27.90 35.80
CA PHE A 73 22.91 26.84 36.79
C PHE A 73 21.53 26.37 37.27
N GLY A 74 21.23 25.08 37.05
CA GLY A 74 19.96 24.46 37.44
C GLY A 74 19.49 23.32 36.51
N LEU A 75 20.03 23.22 35.29
CA LEU A 75 19.72 22.13 34.33
C LEU A 75 20.64 20.90 34.47
N LEU A 76 21.57 20.91 35.44
CA LEU A 76 22.56 19.86 35.67
C LEU A 76 22.18 18.89 36.79
N SER A 77 20.97 18.99 37.36
CA SER A 77 20.42 17.89 38.16
C SER A 77 20.25 16.68 37.25
N PRO A 78 20.94 15.54 37.47
CA PRO A 78 20.78 14.38 36.63
C PRO A 78 19.46 13.67 36.98
N SER A 79 18.34 14.18 36.49
CA SER A 79 17.29 13.30 35.97
C SER A 79 17.50 13.19 34.47
N ALA A 80 18.67 12.68 34.11
CA ALA A 80 18.84 12.05 32.81
C ALA A 80 18.04 10.74 32.88
N THR A 81 16.74 10.79 32.64
CA THR A 81 16.09 9.66 31.97
C THR A 81 16.62 9.67 30.54
N SER A 82 17.90 9.30 30.40
CA SER A 82 18.45 8.88 29.13
C SER A 82 17.54 7.73 28.68
N PRO A 83 16.88 7.77 27.51
CA PRO A 83 16.27 6.57 26.99
C PRO A 83 17.39 5.55 26.95
N ARG A 84 17.30 4.52 27.79
CA ARG A 84 18.21 3.39 27.74
C ARG A 84 18.13 2.92 26.31
N ALA A 85 19.19 3.13 25.54
CA ALA A 85 19.33 2.50 24.24
C ALA A 85 19.29 1.00 24.55
N ASN A 86 18.12 0.39 24.40
CA ASN A 86 18.04 -1.06 24.36
C ASN A 86 19.04 -1.49 23.30
N PRO A 87 19.83 -2.55 23.54
CA PRO A 87 20.66 -3.12 22.49
C PRO A 87 19.71 -3.67 21.41
N SER A 88 19.29 -2.82 20.49
CA SER A 88 18.47 -3.20 19.35
C SER A 88 19.37 -4.03 18.44
N ARG A 89 19.02 -5.30 18.31
CA ARG A 89 19.72 -6.24 17.43
C ARG A 89 19.78 -5.64 16.02
N PRO A 90 20.90 -5.76 15.30
CA PRO A 90 21.00 -5.22 13.95
C PRO A 90 19.87 -5.77 13.08
N GLN A 91 19.22 -4.90 12.30
CA GLN A 91 18.10 -5.24 11.42
C GLN A 91 18.57 -5.25 9.96
N ALA A 92 17.93 -6.06 9.12
CA ALA A 92 18.08 -6.11 7.68
C ALA A 92 16.70 -5.96 7.02
N ALA A 93 16.64 -5.23 5.91
CA ALA A 93 15.42 -5.13 5.12
C ALA A 93 15.28 -6.34 4.18
N THR A 94 14.05 -6.81 3.99
CA THR A 94 13.69 -7.82 3.00
C THR A 94 12.36 -7.48 2.36
N VAL A 95 12.02 -8.14 1.24
CA VAL A 95 10.76 -7.93 0.53
C VAL A 95 9.96 -9.22 0.60
N VAL A 96 8.72 -9.12 1.07
CA VAL A 96 7.70 -10.16 0.94
C VAL A 96 6.67 -9.71 -0.07
N TYR A 97 6.05 -10.63 -0.78
CA TYR A 97 4.96 -10.31 -1.68
C TYR A 97 3.63 -10.65 -1.00
N LEU A 98 2.70 -9.70 -1.05
CA LEU A 98 1.33 -9.84 -0.56
C LEU A 98 0.36 -9.71 -1.72
N LEU A 99 -0.91 -10.00 -1.52
CA LEU A 99 -1.93 -9.93 -2.55
C LEU A 99 -2.73 -8.64 -2.45
N GLN A 100 -3.00 -7.99 -3.57
CA GLN A 100 -3.93 -6.88 -3.66
C GLN A 100 -4.65 -6.95 -5.01
N ALA A 101 -5.98 -6.97 -4.99
CA ALA A 101 -6.80 -7.06 -6.20
C ALA A 101 -6.39 -8.18 -7.19
N GLY A 102 -5.89 -9.31 -6.67
CA GLY A 102 -5.45 -10.45 -7.49
C GLY A 102 -4.03 -10.39 -8.05
N HIS A 103 -3.26 -9.34 -7.73
CA HIS A 103 -1.85 -9.20 -8.09
C HIS A 103 -0.95 -9.25 -6.86
N LEU A 104 0.29 -9.69 -7.05
CA LEU A 104 1.32 -9.66 -6.02
C LEU A 104 1.88 -8.25 -5.88
N VAL A 105 2.05 -7.77 -4.66
CA VAL A 105 2.57 -6.44 -4.34
C VAL A 105 3.77 -6.60 -3.40
N PRO A 106 4.94 -6.01 -3.73
CA PRO A 106 6.11 -6.08 -2.88
C PRO A 106 5.93 -5.19 -1.64
N THR A 107 6.21 -5.77 -0.48
CA THR A 107 6.12 -5.11 0.82
C THR A 107 7.44 -5.30 1.57
N VAL A 108 8.00 -4.21 2.07
CA VAL A 108 9.25 -4.25 2.83
C VAL A 108 9.00 -4.72 4.26
N ARG A 109 9.83 -5.64 4.72
CA ARG A 109 9.87 -6.15 6.10
C ARG A 109 11.24 -5.93 6.71
N SER A 110 11.28 -5.68 8.01
CA SER A 110 12.51 -5.64 8.81
C SER A 110 12.66 -6.97 9.54
N VAL A 111 13.82 -7.60 9.40
CA VAL A 111 14.16 -8.85 10.10
C VAL A 111 15.52 -8.73 10.75
N ASP A 112 15.78 -9.52 11.79
CA ASP A 112 17.10 -9.53 12.43
C ASP A 112 18.21 -9.90 11.42
N ALA A 113 19.34 -9.21 11.47
CA ALA A 113 20.52 -9.56 10.70
C ALA A 113 21.30 -10.75 11.34
N PRO A 114 22.07 -11.52 10.57
CA PRO A 114 22.14 -11.50 9.10
C PRO A 114 20.85 -12.04 8.47
N LEU A 115 20.54 -11.57 7.26
CA LEU A 115 19.40 -12.03 6.48
C LEU A 115 19.58 -13.51 6.09
N SER A 116 18.55 -14.32 6.26
CA SER A 116 18.53 -15.72 5.82
C SER A 116 17.20 -16.07 5.18
N LEU A 117 17.19 -17.07 4.29
CA LEU A 117 15.98 -17.55 3.63
C LEU A 117 14.88 -17.91 4.63
N GLN A 118 15.22 -18.60 5.73
CA GLN A 118 14.25 -18.95 6.77
C GLN A 118 13.63 -17.70 7.44
N LYS A 119 14.39 -16.62 7.64
CA LYS A 119 13.85 -15.36 8.18
C LYS A 119 12.90 -14.67 7.20
N VAL A 120 13.18 -14.76 5.90
CA VAL A 120 12.29 -14.24 4.86
C VAL A 120 10.97 -15.02 4.83
N LEU A 121 11.02 -16.35 4.90
CA LEU A 121 9.82 -17.18 5.01
C LEU A 121 9.04 -16.88 6.30
N GLY A 122 9.74 -16.68 7.42
CA GLY A 122 9.11 -16.26 8.67
C GLY A 122 8.38 -14.93 8.53
N ALA A 123 9.00 -13.93 7.88
CA ALA A 123 8.37 -12.64 7.62
C ALA A 123 7.17 -12.74 6.65
N LEU A 124 7.19 -13.71 5.73
CA LEU A 124 6.07 -13.99 4.83
C LEU A 124 4.87 -14.58 5.58
N VAL A 125 5.12 -15.58 6.45
CA VAL A 125 4.08 -16.24 7.25
C VAL A 125 3.44 -15.28 8.26
N GLN A 126 4.15 -14.23 8.71
CA GLN A 126 3.52 -13.17 9.53
C GLN A 126 2.32 -12.51 8.84
N GLY A 127 2.26 -12.54 7.50
CA GLY A 127 1.15 -12.00 6.73
C GLY A 127 1.12 -10.47 6.69
N PRO A 128 0.01 -9.87 6.24
CA PRO A 128 -0.18 -8.42 6.25
C PRO A 128 -0.34 -7.89 7.69
N THR A 129 0.10 -6.66 7.93
CA THR A 129 -0.22 -5.92 9.16
C THR A 129 -1.67 -5.43 9.14
N ASP A 130 -2.16 -4.92 10.27
CA ASP A 130 -3.52 -4.36 10.36
C ASP A 130 -3.72 -3.17 9.41
N SER A 131 -2.70 -2.31 9.27
CA SER A 131 -2.74 -1.16 8.36
C SER A 131 -2.72 -1.59 6.89
N GLU A 132 -1.95 -2.62 6.56
CA GLU A 132 -1.90 -3.21 5.23
C GLU A 132 -3.22 -3.88 4.87
N THR A 133 -3.80 -4.64 5.81
CA THR A 133 -5.13 -5.26 5.64
C THR A 133 -6.21 -4.21 5.42
N THR A 134 -6.17 -3.11 6.17
CA THR A 134 -7.07 -1.95 5.96
C THR A 134 -6.88 -1.31 4.59
N SER A 135 -5.68 -1.40 4.02
CA SER A 135 -5.34 -0.94 2.67
C SER A 135 -5.68 -1.96 1.56
N GLY A 136 -6.27 -3.10 1.92
CA GLY A 136 -6.70 -4.15 0.98
C GLY A 136 -5.63 -5.20 0.65
N LEU A 137 -4.51 -5.23 1.38
CA LEU A 137 -3.51 -6.28 1.25
C LEU A 137 -3.96 -7.56 1.96
N GLN A 138 -3.68 -8.70 1.36
CA GLN A 138 -4.07 -10.03 1.84
C GLN A 138 -2.90 -11.01 1.68
N SER A 139 -3.01 -12.19 2.29
CA SER A 139 -2.06 -13.29 2.11
C SER A 139 -2.85 -14.56 1.81
N ALA A 140 -2.39 -15.32 0.80
CA ALA A 140 -2.91 -16.66 0.54
C ALA A 140 -2.27 -17.71 1.47
N ILE A 141 -1.19 -17.31 2.14
CA ILE A 141 -0.51 -18.13 3.14
C ILE A 141 -1.09 -17.79 4.52
N SER A 142 -1.61 -18.79 5.20
CA SER A 142 -2.07 -18.68 6.59
C SER A 142 -0.92 -18.35 7.54
N SER A 143 -1.19 -17.56 8.59
CA SER A 143 -0.22 -17.30 9.67
C SER A 143 0.13 -18.54 10.50
N GLN A 144 -0.63 -19.62 10.36
CA GLN A 144 -0.35 -20.93 10.95
C GLN A 144 0.47 -21.84 10.01
N ALA A 145 0.78 -21.39 8.80
CA ALA A 145 1.61 -22.16 7.88
C ALA A 145 3.02 -22.35 8.44
N GLN A 146 3.59 -23.52 8.19
CA GLN A 146 4.97 -23.81 8.53
C GLN A 146 5.71 -24.00 7.22
N LEU A 147 6.61 -23.06 6.92
CA LEU A 147 7.48 -23.10 5.74
C LEU A 147 8.92 -23.22 6.23
N THR A 148 9.60 -24.28 5.82
CA THR A 148 10.98 -24.54 6.23
C THR A 148 11.88 -24.61 5.01
N ALA A 149 12.91 -23.76 4.96
CA ALA A 149 13.94 -23.87 3.94
C ALA A 149 14.88 -25.04 4.28
N THR A 150 14.96 -26.04 3.41
CA THR A 150 15.82 -27.21 3.61
C THR A 150 17.18 -27.06 2.93
N GLY A 151 17.29 -26.17 1.94
CA GLY A 151 18.56 -25.85 1.31
C GLY A 151 18.39 -24.97 0.06
N VAL A 152 19.53 -24.56 -0.49
CA VAL A 152 19.62 -23.92 -1.81
C VAL A 152 20.74 -24.62 -2.58
N SER A 153 20.44 -25.13 -3.77
CA SER A 153 21.42 -25.79 -4.64
C SER A 153 21.23 -25.32 -6.08
N GLY A 154 22.31 -24.90 -6.73
CA GLY A 154 22.25 -24.41 -8.13
C GLY A 154 21.31 -23.21 -8.33
N GLY A 155 21.06 -22.41 -7.29
CA GLY A 155 20.09 -21.31 -7.32
C GLY A 155 18.63 -21.73 -7.07
N VAL A 156 18.34 -23.01 -6.89
CA VAL A 156 17.00 -23.50 -6.56
C VAL A 156 16.88 -23.71 -5.05
N ALA A 157 15.91 -23.06 -4.42
CA ALA A 157 15.59 -23.27 -3.02
C ALA A 157 14.59 -24.42 -2.86
N THR A 158 14.85 -25.30 -1.90
CA THR A 158 13.88 -26.34 -1.51
C THR A 158 13.14 -25.88 -0.26
N ILE A 159 11.81 -25.81 -0.35
CA ILE A 159 10.93 -25.37 0.74
C ILE A 159 10.01 -26.53 1.13
N ASP A 160 10.11 -26.95 2.39
CA ASP A 160 9.20 -27.91 2.98
C ASP A 160 7.89 -27.21 3.40
N LEU A 161 6.80 -27.70 2.83
CA LEU A 161 5.44 -27.29 3.05
C LEU A 161 4.86 -28.11 4.19
N GLY A 162 4.63 -27.48 5.34
CA GLY A 162 3.91 -28.14 6.42
C GLY A 162 2.46 -28.47 6.04
N ARG A 163 1.83 -29.38 6.79
CA ARG A 163 0.46 -29.89 6.53
C ARG A 163 -0.63 -28.85 6.28
N ALA A 164 -0.46 -27.62 6.77
CA ALA A 164 -1.41 -26.53 6.57
C ALA A 164 -1.49 -26.08 5.10
N PHE A 165 -0.37 -26.15 4.36
CA PHE A 165 -0.29 -25.71 2.96
C PHE A 165 -1.00 -26.70 2.02
N GLY A 166 -0.89 -28.01 2.28
CA GLY A 166 -1.58 -29.05 1.49
C GLY A 166 -3.10 -29.06 1.62
N ARG A 167 -3.68 -28.24 2.51
CA ARG A 167 -5.14 -28.06 2.63
C ARG A 167 -5.68 -26.95 1.73
N ILE A 168 -4.80 -26.18 1.10
CA ILE A 168 -5.16 -25.12 0.16
C ILE A 168 -5.31 -25.76 -1.21
N GLY A 169 -6.45 -25.51 -1.88
CA GLY A 169 -6.74 -26.07 -3.20
C GLY A 169 -7.15 -25.01 -4.22
N GLY A 170 -7.03 -25.37 -5.50
CA GLY A 170 -7.49 -24.54 -6.62
C GLY A 170 -6.72 -23.22 -6.73
N ARG A 171 -7.44 -22.13 -7.01
CA ARG A 171 -6.85 -20.80 -7.24
C ARG A 171 -6.07 -20.28 -6.03
N GLU A 172 -6.51 -20.58 -4.81
CA GLU A 172 -5.83 -20.13 -3.60
C GLU A 172 -4.45 -20.77 -3.46
N GLN A 173 -4.31 -22.02 -3.89
CA GLN A 173 -3.02 -22.72 -3.88
C GLN A 173 -2.05 -22.10 -4.89
N ILE A 174 -2.54 -21.73 -6.08
CA ILE A 174 -1.74 -21.00 -7.08
C ILE A 174 -1.24 -19.67 -6.51
N LEU A 175 -2.12 -18.91 -5.84
CA LEU A 175 -1.76 -17.63 -5.22
C LEU A 175 -0.71 -17.83 -4.11
N ALA A 176 -0.89 -18.83 -3.26
CA ALA A 176 0.06 -19.14 -2.18
C ALA A 176 1.44 -19.54 -2.72
N VAL A 177 1.49 -20.39 -3.75
CA VAL A 177 2.75 -20.78 -4.41
C VAL A 177 3.41 -19.56 -5.04
N ALA A 178 2.67 -18.75 -5.81
CA ALA A 178 3.18 -17.52 -6.41
C ALA A 178 3.77 -16.56 -5.36
N GLN A 179 3.08 -16.41 -4.23
CA GLN A 179 3.50 -15.57 -3.11
C GLN A 179 4.83 -16.05 -2.50
N VAL A 180 5.02 -17.36 -2.34
CA VAL A 180 6.32 -17.95 -1.93
C VAL A 180 7.38 -17.70 -2.99
N ILE A 181 7.10 -17.99 -4.26
CA ILE A 181 8.07 -17.88 -5.37
C ILE A 181 8.61 -16.46 -5.45
N PHE A 182 7.74 -15.45 -5.56
CA PHE A 182 8.16 -14.06 -5.72
C PHE A 182 8.99 -13.58 -4.53
N THR A 183 8.58 -13.97 -3.32
CA THR A 183 9.29 -13.63 -2.07
C THR A 183 10.67 -14.27 -2.01
N VAL A 184 10.76 -15.58 -2.23
CA VAL A 184 12.00 -16.34 -2.12
C VAL A 184 12.99 -15.97 -3.23
N THR A 185 12.52 -15.84 -4.47
CA THR A 185 13.34 -15.42 -5.62
C THR A 185 13.68 -13.92 -5.62
N ASN A 186 13.23 -13.16 -4.62
CA ASN A 186 13.72 -11.80 -4.39
C ASN A 186 15.12 -11.80 -3.75
N LEU A 187 15.55 -12.95 -3.21
CA LEU A 187 16.91 -13.12 -2.73
C LEU A 187 17.86 -13.34 -3.91
N PRO A 188 18.97 -12.59 -4.01
CA PRO A 188 19.86 -12.65 -5.19
C PRO A 188 20.43 -14.03 -5.51
N SER A 189 20.53 -14.92 -4.51
CA SER A 189 21.06 -16.28 -4.67
C SER A 189 20.02 -17.32 -5.09
N VAL A 190 18.75 -16.93 -5.25
CA VAL A 190 17.65 -17.87 -5.53
C VAL A 190 16.91 -17.47 -6.81
N THR A 191 16.90 -18.36 -7.78
CA THR A 191 16.27 -18.18 -9.11
C THR A 191 15.01 -19.01 -9.28
N GLY A 192 14.84 -20.08 -8.50
CA GLY A 192 13.66 -20.94 -8.53
C GLY A 192 13.39 -21.64 -7.20
N VAL A 193 12.22 -22.27 -7.10
CA VAL A 193 11.77 -22.96 -5.88
C VAL A 193 11.19 -24.33 -6.23
N THR A 194 11.56 -25.34 -5.45
CA THR A 194 10.92 -26.65 -5.42
C THR A 194 10.30 -26.91 -4.06
N PHE A 195 9.25 -27.72 -4.01
CA PHE A 195 8.50 -27.98 -2.80
C PHE A 195 8.62 -29.43 -2.33
N THR A 196 8.68 -29.61 -1.02
CA THR A 196 8.60 -30.92 -0.36
C THR A 196 7.49 -30.91 0.70
N ASP A 197 7.00 -32.07 1.11
CA ASP A 197 6.21 -32.26 2.34
C ASP A 197 6.84 -33.43 3.12
N ALA A 198 7.24 -33.17 4.35
CA ALA A 198 8.00 -34.11 5.18
C ALA A 198 9.25 -34.67 4.44
N GLY A 199 9.92 -33.82 3.66
CA GLY A 199 11.12 -34.16 2.88
C GLY A 199 10.87 -34.95 1.59
N GLN A 200 9.62 -35.28 1.24
CA GLN A 200 9.28 -35.91 -0.03
C GLN A 200 8.89 -34.85 -1.07
N PRO A 201 9.38 -34.92 -2.32
CA PRO A 201 8.94 -34.01 -3.38
C PRO A 201 7.43 -34.05 -3.57
N VAL A 202 6.81 -32.89 -3.72
CA VAL A 202 5.37 -32.76 -3.99
C VAL A 202 5.13 -31.90 -5.22
N ASP A 203 4.03 -32.16 -5.91
CA ASP A 203 3.60 -31.33 -7.03
C ASP A 203 3.03 -30.00 -6.53
N ALA A 204 3.43 -28.91 -7.18
CA ALA A 204 2.89 -27.58 -6.97
C ALA A 204 2.26 -27.04 -8.26
N PRO A 205 1.15 -26.28 -8.18
CA PRO A 205 0.56 -25.67 -9.35
C PRO A 205 1.36 -24.45 -9.83
N ALA A 206 1.63 -24.39 -11.14
CA ALA A 206 2.05 -23.19 -11.84
C ALA A 206 0.88 -22.17 -11.96
N GLY A 207 1.15 -20.99 -12.52
CA GLY A 207 0.15 -19.91 -12.63
C GLY A 207 -1.05 -20.25 -13.51
N ASP A 208 -0.92 -21.20 -14.43
CA ASP A 208 -2.01 -21.74 -15.27
C ASP A 208 -2.73 -22.94 -14.63
N GLY A 209 -2.28 -23.39 -13.46
CA GLY A 209 -2.81 -24.54 -12.73
C GLY A 209 -2.19 -25.88 -13.12
N THR A 210 -1.25 -25.93 -14.06
CA THR A 210 -0.51 -27.16 -14.36
C THR A 210 0.33 -27.58 -13.16
N LEU A 211 0.32 -28.88 -12.83
CA LEU A 211 1.06 -29.42 -11.70
C LEU A 211 2.46 -29.85 -12.13
N THR A 212 3.47 -29.51 -11.31
CA THR A 212 4.85 -29.93 -11.53
C THR A 212 5.58 -30.18 -10.22
N SER A 213 6.48 -31.16 -10.22
CA SER A 213 7.46 -31.41 -9.16
C SER A 213 8.81 -30.71 -9.43
N GLY A 214 8.95 -30.08 -10.60
CA GLY A 214 10.14 -29.36 -11.00
C GLY A 214 10.25 -27.96 -10.37
N PRO A 215 11.39 -27.27 -10.56
CA PRO A 215 11.56 -25.90 -10.08
C PRO A 215 10.58 -24.95 -10.77
N LEU A 216 9.90 -24.14 -9.96
CA LEU A 216 9.02 -23.07 -10.42
C LEU A 216 9.72 -21.71 -10.26
N VAL A 217 9.42 -20.79 -11.16
CA VAL A 217 10.04 -19.45 -11.28
C VAL A 217 8.99 -18.36 -11.43
N ARG A 218 9.40 -17.08 -11.36
CA ARG A 218 8.47 -15.93 -11.47
C ARG A 218 7.69 -15.91 -12.78
N GLN A 219 8.31 -16.37 -13.88
CA GLN A 219 7.70 -16.39 -15.21
C GLN A 219 6.47 -17.31 -15.26
N ASP A 220 6.44 -18.38 -14.47
CA ASP A 220 5.31 -19.31 -14.39
C ASP A 220 4.05 -18.65 -13.79
N PHE A 221 4.21 -17.47 -13.17
CA PHE A 221 3.16 -16.70 -12.50
C PHE A 221 3.06 -15.27 -13.05
N ALA A 222 3.46 -15.03 -14.30
CA ALA A 222 3.51 -13.69 -14.90
C ALA A 222 2.18 -12.93 -14.84
N THR A 223 1.04 -13.62 -14.88
CA THR A 223 -0.31 -13.03 -14.76
C THR A 223 -0.62 -12.45 -13.38
N LEU A 224 0.12 -12.89 -12.35
CA LEU A 224 -0.02 -12.47 -10.96
C LEU A 224 1.08 -11.49 -10.54
N ALA A 225 2.02 -11.16 -11.43
CA ALA A 225 3.12 -10.27 -11.15
C ALA A 225 2.62 -8.87 -10.70
N PRO A 226 3.46 -8.11 -9.97
CA PRO A 226 3.16 -6.72 -9.67
C PRO A 226 2.82 -5.91 -10.93
N PRO A 227 1.82 -5.00 -10.85
CA PRO A 227 1.39 -4.18 -11.97
C PRO A 227 2.43 -3.15 -12.42
#